data_AF-A0A7J8AZ60-F1
#
_entry.id   AF-A0A7J8AZ60-F1
#
_cell.length_a   1.000
_cell.length_b   1.000
_cell.length_c   1.000
_cell.angle_alpha   90.00
_cell.angle_beta   90.00
_cell.angle_gamma   90.00
#
_symmetry.space_group_name_H-M   'P 1'
#
loop_
_entity.id
_entity.type
_entity.pdbx_description
1 polymer ?
#
loop_
_entity_poly.entity_id
_entity_poly.type
_entity_poly.pdbx_seq_one_letter_code
_entity_poly.pdbx_strand_id
1 'polypeptide(L)'
;MAGGRGAPGRGRDEPPDSYPQRQDHELQALEAIYGADFQDLRPDACGPVKEPPEINLVLYPQGLAGEEVYVKVDLRVKCPPTYPDVVPEIELKNAKGLSNESVNLLKSCLDEVAKKHCGEVMIFELAYHVQSFLNEHNKPPPKSFHEEMLERRAQEEQQRLLEAKRKEEQEQREILHEIQRRKEEIKEEKKRKEMAKQERLEIASFSNQDHTSRKDPGGHRTAVPHGGSPDFVGNGRHRTNSSGRSSLRCTARKTSLQCFGNSHWQLRLIV
;
A
#
# COMPACT_ATOMS: atom_id res chain seq x y z
N MET A 1 38.92 72.23 29.82
CA MET A 1 38.93 70.77 29.59
C MET A 1 39.59 70.10 30.79
N ALA A 2 39.05 68.98 31.26
CA ALA A 2 39.71 68.10 32.24
C ALA A 2 39.62 66.67 31.70
N GLY A 3 40.76 66.00 31.49
CA GLY A 3 40.81 64.69 30.86
C GLY A 3 40.29 63.58 31.76
N GLY A 4 39.37 62.76 31.26
CA GLY A 4 38.89 61.58 31.96
C GLY A 4 40.00 60.55 32.13
N ARG A 5 40.24 60.09 33.36
CA ARG A 5 41.06 58.90 33.61
C ARG A 5 40.17 57.66 33.53
N GLY A 6 40.09 57.06 32.34
CA GLY A 6 39.54 55.72 32.21
C GLY A 6 40.37 54.75 33.05
N ALA A 7 39.73 54.03 33.96
CA ALA A 7 40.39 52.95 34.67
C ALA A 7 40.70 51.82 33.67
N PRO A 8 41.89 51.18 33.72
CA PRO A 8 42.10 49.95 32.99
C PRO A 8 41.11 48.91 33.55
N GLY A 9 40.22 48.42 32.70
CA GLY A 9 39.34 47.33 33.07
C GLY A 9 40.20 46.14 33.49
N ARG A 10 40.05 45.67 34.73
CA ARG A 10 40.61 44.38 35.11
C ARG A 10 39.88 43.34 34.28
N GLY A 11 40.56 42.75 33.30
CA GLY A 11 40.20 41.43 32.82
C GLY A 11 40.05 40.55 34.06
N ARG A 12 38.87 39.97 34.23
CA ARG A 12 38.65 38.95 35.24
C ARG A 12 39.19 37.68 34.63
N ASP A 13 40.49 37.43 34.82
CA ASP A 13 41.12 36.17 34.47
C ASP A 13 40.50 35.10 35.40
N GLU A 14 39.33 34.59 35.00
CA GLU A 14 38.72 33.43 35.64
C GLU A 14 39.75 32.28 35.59
N PRO A 15 39.96 31.55 36.69
CA PRO A 15 40.87 30.41 36.67
C PRO A 15 40.37 29.38 35.66
N PRO A 16 41.25 28.76 34.86
CA PRO A 16 40.82 27.77 33.88
C PRO A 16 40.11 26.59 34.57
N ASP A 17 38.96 26.19 34.04
CA ASP A 17 38.17 25.07 34.56
C ASP A 17 39.02 23.81 34.68
N SER A 18 38.94 23.14 35.83
CA SER A 18 39.65 21.87 36.03
C SER A 18 39.08 20.77 35.11
N TYR A 19 39.90 19.77 34.74
CA TYR A 19 39.45 18.68 33.86
C TYR A 19 38.11 18.03 34.28
N PRO A 20 37.85 17.75 35.58
CA PRO A 20 36.54 17.23 36.01
C PRO A 20 35.38 18.20 35.72
N GLN A 21 35.57 19.53 35.87
CA GLN A 21 34.53 20.51 35.54
C GLN A 21 34.29 20.56 34.03
N ARG A 22 35.36 20.56 33.21
CA ARG A 22 35.24 20.51 31.73
C ARG A 22 34.50 19.25 31.28
N GLN A 23 34.77 18.11 31.93
CA GLN A 23 34.08 16.84 31.71
C GLN A 23 32.61 16.91 32.15
N ASP A 24 32.31 17.30 33.38
CA ASP A 24 30.94 17.39 33.91
C ASP A 24 30.06 18.37 33.10
N HIS A 25 30.62 19.49 32.63
CA HIS A 25 29.92 20.43 31.74
C HIS A 25 29.56 19.78 30.38
N GLU A 26 30.46 18.98 29.80
CA GLU A 26 30.17 18.24 28.56
C GLU A 26 29.13 17.13 28.80
N LEU A 27 29.24 16.37 29.90
CA LEU A 27 28.26 15.32 30.22
C LEU A 27 26.86 15.91 30.45
N GLN A 28 26.75 17.04 31.14
CA GLN A 28 25.47 17.73 31.32
C GLN A 28 24.88 18.25 29.98
N ALA A 29 25.74 18.69 29.04
CA ALA A 29 25.30 19.08 27.70
C ALA A 29 24.80 17.87 26.89
N LEU A 30 25.50 16.73 26.97
CA LEU A 30 25.09 15.47 26.31
C LEU A 30 23.77 14.93 26.88
N GLU A 31 23.59 14.94 28.21
CA GLU A 31 22.33 14.58 28.87
C GLU A 31 21.18 15.48 28.39
N ALA A 32 21.42 16.80 28.27
CA ALA A 32 20.42 17.75 27.78
C ALA A 32 20.07 17.60 26.28
N ILE A 33 21.00 17.09 25.46
CA ILE A 33 20.81 16.91 24.01
C ILE A 33 20.16 15.55 23.69
N TYR A 34 20.65 14.48 24.31
CA TYR A 34 20.29 13.09 23.97
C TYR A 34 19.32 12.44 24.98
N GLY A 35 19.19 13.00 26.19
CA GLY A 35 18.23 12.53 27.20
C GLY A 35 18.36 11.05 27.50
N ALA A 36 17.31 10.28 27.16
CA ALA A 36 17.22 8.85 27.44
C ALA A 36 18.22 7.97 26.66
N ASP A 37 18.84 8.48 25.59
CA ASP A 37 19.87 7.75 24.85
C ASP A 37 21.28 7.95 25.42
N PHE A 38 21.47 8.90 26.34
CA PHE A 38 22.72 9.08 27.10
C PHE A 38 22.67 8.31 28.42
N GLN A 39 23.75 7.58 28.73
CA GLN A 39 23.92 6.91 30.02
C GLN A 39 25.31 7.19 30.59
N ASP A 40 25.35 7.82 31.77
CA ASP A 40 26.52 7.86 32.64
C ASP A 40 26.72 6.48 33.30
N LEU A 41 27.94 5.96 33.26
CA LEU A 41 28.33 4.67 33.83
C LEU A 41 29.29 4.82 35.02
N ARG A 42 29.52 6.04 35.52
CA ARG A 42 30.27 6.27 36.77
C ARG A 42 29.61 5.52 37.94
N PRO A 43 30.39 4.83 38.81
CA PRO A 43 29.83 4.18 39.99
C PRO A 43 29.29 5.21 40.97
N ASP A 44 28.08 4.97 41.49
CA ASP A 44 27.46 5.82 42.51
C ASP A 44 28.37 5.92 43.75
N ALA A 45 28.44 7.12 44.34
CA ALA A 45 29.67 7.71 44.87
C ALA A 45 30.12 7.22 46.26
N CYS A 46 30.19 5.91 46.46
CA CYS A 46 30.59 5.24 47.71
C CYS A 46 32.09 4.87 47.78
N GLY A 47 32.89 5.15 46.74
CA GLY A 47 34.30 4.77 46.64
C GLY A 47 35.28 5.93 46.85
N PRO A 48 36.47 5.71 47.49
CA PRO A 48 37.50 6.73 47.64
C PRO A 48 38.36 6.93 46.37
N VAL A 49 38.18 6.09 45.34
CA VAL A 49 38.87 6.18 44.06
C VAL A 49 37.95 6.87 43.06
N LYS A 50 38.39 8.00 42.49
CA LYS A 50 37.75 8.58 41.31
C LYS A 50 38.16 7.74 40.09
N GLU A 51 37.30 6.79 39.72
CA GLU A 51 37.45 6.08 38.45
C GLU A 51 37.25 7.04 37.27
N PRO A 52 37.85 6.78 36.09
CA PRO A 52 37.68 7.63 34.91
C PRO A 52 36.19 7.68 34.50
N PRO A 53 35.62 8.84 34.11
CA PRO A 53 34.25 8.89 33.61
C PRO A 53 34.07 7.97 32.41
N GLU A 54 33.19 6.99 32.55
CA GLU A 54 32.73 6.16 31.45
C GLU A 54 31.29 6.52 31.13
N ILE A 55 30.98 6.67 29.84
CA ILE A 55 29.64 6.92 29.33
C ILE A 55 29.30 5.95 28.21
N ASN A 56 28.00 5.76 27.97
CA ASN A 56 27.47 5.03 26.83
C ASN A 56 26.35 5.87 26.19
N LEU A 57 26.55 6.25 24.93
CA LEU A 57 25.62 7.07 24.16
C LEU A 57 25.06 6.24 23.00
N VAL A 58 23.75 6.01 22.98
CA VAL A 58 23.09 5.26 21.91
C VAL A 58 22.84 6.19 20.72
N LEU A 59 23.37 5.83 19.55
CA LEU A 59 23.31 6.67 18.36
C LEU A 59 22.59 5.99 17.21
N TYR A 60 21.76 6.80 16.56
CA TYR A 60 20.93 6.46 15.40
C TYR A 60 21.29 7.39 14.23
N PRO A 61 21.00 6.99 12.98
CA PRO A 61 21.04 7.88 11.83
C PRO A 61 20.20 9.14 12.11
N GLN A 62 20.81 10.30 11.88
CA GLN A 62 20.15 11.61 11.97
C GLN A 62 19.24 11.81 10.75
N GLY A 63 18.14 11.07 10.71
CA GLY A 63 17.12 11.13 9.67
C GLY A 63 16.05 12.19 9.93
N LEU A 64 15.28 12.51 8.88
CA LEU A 64 14.08 13.33 9.02
C LEU A 64 12.90 12.48 9.53
N ALA A 65 11.94 13.11 10.21
CA ALA A 65 10.80 12.44 10.82
C ALA A 65 9.97 11.65 9.77
N GLY A 66 10.13 10.33 9.75
CA GLY A 66 9.52 9.42 8.77
C GLY A 66 10.49 8.42 8.14
N GLU A 67 11.81 8.61 8.29
CA GLU A 67 12.79 7.60 7.85
C GLU A 67 12.85 6.40 8.81
N GLU A 68 12.86 5.19 8.24
CA GLU A 68 13.03 3.96 9.03
C GLU A 68 14.50 3.77 9.46
N VAL A 69 14.69 3.39 10.72
CA VAL A 69 16.01 3.26 11.36
C VAL A 69 16.45 1.80 11.33
N TYR A 70 17.30 1.46 10.36
CA TYR A 70 17.82 0.10 10.16
C TYR A 70 19.19 -0.12 10.85
N VAL A 71 19.95 0.95 11.05
CA VAL A 71 21.27 0.93 11.71
C VAL A 71 21.25 1.65 13.06
N LYS A 72 22.04 1.16 14.02
CA LYS A 72 22.36 1.86 15.28
C LYS A 72 23.72 1.40 15.82
N VAL A 73 24.35 2.22 16.66
CA VAL A 73 25.53 1.80 17.43
C VAL A 73 25.54 2.48 18.79
N ASP A 74 26.11 1.81 19.79
CA ASP A 74 26.27 2.36 21.14
C ASP A 74 27.73 2.84 21.25
N LEU A 75 27.93 4.15 21.32
CA LEU A 75 29.23 4.80 21.46
C LEU A 75 29.60 4.85 22.95
N ARG A 76 30.54 4.00 23.36
CA ARG A 76 31.07 3.97 24.72
C ARG A 76 32.41 4.70 24.77
N VAL A 77 32.52 5.66 25.67
CA VAL A 77 33.68 6.56 25.80
C VAL A 77 34.18 6.54 27.24
N LYS A 78 35.50 6.42 27.43
CA LYS A 78 36.14 6.65 28.74
C LYS A 78 37.04 7.86 28.66
N CYS A 79 36.81 8.84 29.53
CA CYS A 79 37.61 10.06 29.59
C CYS A 79 38.79 9.86 30.54
N PRO A 80 40.06 9.90 30.10
CA PRO A 80 41.19 9.92 31.03
C PRO A 80 41.12 11.14 31.96
N PRO A 81 41.76 11.11 33.15
CA PRO A 81 41.72 12.23 34.11
C PRO A 81 42.23 13.59 33.58
N THR A 82 42.92 13.59 32.44
CA THR A 82 43.45 14.77 31.72
C THR A 82 42.72 15.07 30.41
N TYR A 83 41.59 14.41 30.12
CA TYR A 83 40.73 14.78 29.00
C TYR A 83 40.15 16.20 29.20
N PRO A 84 40.08 17.05 28.16
CA PRO A 84 40.28 16.74 26.73
C PRO A 84 41.72 16.87 26.20
N ASP A 85 42.69 17.28 27.02
CA ASP A 85 44.09 17.45 26.62
C ASP A 85 44.79 16.10 26.30
N VAL A 86 44.12 14.99 26.59
CA VAL A 86 44.40 13.64 26.08
C VAL A 86 43.11 13.04 25.53
N VAL A 87 43.19 12.41 24.34
CA VAL A 87 42.06 11.75 23.68
C VAL A 87 41.42 10.66 24.55
N PRO A 88 40.09 10.46 24.48
CA PRO A 88 39.40 9.43 25.25
C PRO A 88 39.58 8.03 24.64
N GLU A 89 39.33 6.98 25.42
CA GLU A 89 39.19 5.62 24.87
C GLU A 89 37.83 5.47 24.19
N ILE A 90 37.82 5.07 22.91
CA ILE A 90 36.61 4.92 22.10
C ILE A 90 36.31 3.43 21.85
N GLU A 91 35.13 2.98 22.28
CA GLU A 91 34.59 1.64 22.03
C GLU A 91 33.23 1.76 21.31
N LEU A 92 33.04 0.99 20.23
CA LEU A 92 31.74 0.86 19.55
C LEU A 92 31.10 -0.47 19.92
N LYS A 93 29.87 -0.44 20.44
CA LYS A 93 29.13 -1.62 20.94
C LYS A 93 27.76 -1.75 20.31
N ASN A 94 27.17 -2.95 20.45
CA ASN A 94 25.80 -3.29 20.08
C ASN A 94 25.38 -2.85 18.66
N ALA A 95 26.34 -2.77 17.72
CA ALA A 95 26.11 -2.32 16.36
C ALA A 95 25.07 -3.20 15.66
N LYS A 96 24.06 -2.56 15.06
CA LYS A 96 23.02 -3.23 14.25
C LYS A 96 23.02 -2.64 12.85
N GLY A 97 22.76 -3.48 11.85
CA GLY A 97 22.72 -3.12 10.43
C GLY A 97 24.08 -2.78 9.78
N LEU A 98 25.12 -2.49 10.56
CA LEU A 98 26.49 -2.29 10.07
C LEU A 98 27.24 -3.62 9.90
N SER A 99 28.20 -3.66 8.96
CA SER A 99 29.17 -4.75 8.88
C SER A 99 30.33 -4.54 9.88
N ASN A 100 31.03 -5.60 10.26
CA ASN A 100 32.22 -5.50 11.12
C ASN A 100 33.32 -4.62 10.48
N GLU A 101 33.42 -4.63 9.15
CA GLU A 101 34.35 -3.77 8.41
C GLU A 101 33.95 -2.29 8.52
N SER A 102 32.65 -1.98 8.38
CA SER A 102 32.11 -0.63 8.60
C SER A 102 32.31 -0.14 10.03
N VAL A 103 32.15 -1.01 11.03
CA VAL A 103 32.38 -0.66 12.45
C VAL A 103 33.87 -0.38 12.71
N ASN A 104 34.77 -1.17 12.15
CA ASN A 104 36.22 -0.93 12.25
C ASN A 104 36.64 0.36 11.53
N LEU A 105 36.09 0.62 10.35
CA LEU A 105 36.31 1.86 9.59
C LEU A 105 35.83 3.09 10.37
N LEU A 106 34.62 3.02 10.93
CA LEU A 106 34.06 4.07 11.78
C LEU A 106 34.95 4.32 13.00
N LYS A 107 35.40 3.27 13.71
CA LYS A 107 36.33 3.44 14.83
C LYS A 107 37.62 4.15 14.40
N SER A 108 38.28 3.71 13.33
CA SER A 108 39.50 4.37 12.84
C SER A 108 39.26 5.83 12.42
N CYS A 109 38.06 6.16 11.93
CA CYS A 109 37.68 7.55 11.64
C CYS A 109 37.56 8.37 12.94
N LEU A 110 36.91 7.83 13.97
CA LEU A 110 36.76 8.47 15.29
C LEU A 110 38.11 8.65 16.00
N ASP A 111 39.00 7.67 15.91
CA ASP A 111 40.37 7.77 16.44
C ASP A 111 41.15 8.92 15.77
N GLU A 112 40.89 9.23 14.50
CA GLU A 112 41.48 10.39 13.77
C GLU A 112 40.74 11.71 14.04
N VAL A 113 39.45 11.70 14.34
CA VAL A 113 38.70 12.89 14.79
C VAL A 113 39.19 13.31 16.18
N ALA A 114 39.27 12.37 17.13
CA ALA A 114 39.72 12.67 18.50
C ALA A 114 41.11 13.33 18.53
N LYS A 115 42.04 12.88 17.68
CA LYS A 115 43.38 13.50 17.55
C LYS A 115 43.34 14.95 17.05
N LYS A 116 42.37 15.32 16.21
CA LYS A 116 42.22 16.68 15.65
C LYS A 116 41.59 17.64 16.66
N HIS A 117 40.68 17.15 17.50
CA HIS A 117 39.98 17.95 18.52
C HIS A 117 40.63 17.87 19.91
N CYS A 118 41.81 17.23 20.02
CA CYS A 118 42.56 17.12 21.26
C CYS A 118 42.90 18.50 21.86
N GLY A 119 42.59 18.69 23.14
CA GLY A 119 42.63 19.98 23.84
C GLY A 119 41.25 20.62 24.06
N GLU A 120 40.22 20.23 23.32
CA GLU A 120 38.83 20.70 23.48
C GLU A 120 37.83 19.54 23.63
N VAL A 121 36.68 19.83 24.24
CA VAL A 121 35.61 18.85 24.47
C VAL A 121 35.04 18.36 23.13
N MET A 122 35.02 17.04 22.93
CA MET A 122 34.93 16.42 21.60
C MET A 122 33.91 15.27 21.49
N ILE A 123 33.26 14.85 22.58
CA ILE A 123 32.31 13.71 22.56
C ILE A 123 31.11 14.03 21.68
N PHE A 124 30.62 15.27 21.71
CA PHE A 124 29.54 15.70 20.82
C PHE A 124 29.94 15.62 19.33
N GLU A 125 31.18 16.00 18.99
CA GLU A 125 31.70 15.92 17.61
C GLU A 125 31.89 14.46 17.16
N LEU A 126 32.39 13.60 18.06
CA LEU A 126 32.47 12.15 17.83
C LEU A 126 31.08 11.55 17.62
N ALA A 127 30.08 11.97 18.40
CA ALA A 127 28.69 11.54 18.24
C ALA A 127 28.11 12.01 16.89
N TYR A 128 28.31 13.27 16.51
CA TYR A 128 27.90 13.80 15.22
C TYR A 128 28.51 13.02 14.03
N HIS A 129 29.81 12.73 14.09
CA HIS A 129 30.48 11.89 13.09
C HIS A 129 29.92 10.46 13.02
N VAL A 130 29.56 9.84 14.15
CA VAL A 130 28.84 8.55 14.15
C VAL A 130 27.47 8.68 13.48
N GLN A 131 26.67 9.69 13.82
CA GLN A 131 25.32 9.87 13.25
C GLN A 131 25.36 10.13 11.73
N SER A 132 26.36 10.87 11.25
CA SER A 132 26.61 11.07 9.83
C SER A 132 27.00 9.78 9.10
N PHE A 133 27.91 8.98 9.68
CA PHE A 133 28.29 7.67 9.12
C PHE A 133 27.11 6.68 9.11
N LEU A 134 26.27 6.69 10.16
CA LEU A 134 25.05 5.90 10.21
C LEU A 134 24.08 6.29 9.09
N ASN A 135 23.91 7.58 8.78
CA ASN A 135 23.06 8.03 7.66
C ASN A 135 23.50 7.41 6.32
N GLU A 136 24.80 7.46 5.99
CA GLU A 136 25.33 6.88 4.73
C GLU A 136 25.15 5.34 4.64
N HIS A 137 25.02 4.68 5.80
CA HIS A 137 24.88 3.24 5.93
C HIS A 137 23.45 2.78 6.26
N ASN A 138 22.48 3.69 6.44
CA ASN A 138 21.09 3.37 6.79
C ASN A 138 20.31 2.81 5.59
N LYS A 139 20.70 1.62 5.13
CA LYS A 139 20.09 0.92 4.00
C LYS A 139 19.03 -0.06 4.53
N PRO A 140 17.85 -0.14 3.89
CA PRO A 140 16.85 -1.13 4.27
C PRO A 140 17.44 -2.55 4.17
N PRO A 141 17.06 -3.47 5.06
CA PRO A 141 17.40 -4.88 4.89
C PRO A 141 16.87 -5.39 3.54
N PRO A 142 17.55 -6.35 2.89
CA PRO A 142 17.06 -6.90 1.63
C PRO A 142 15.66 -7.49 1.82
N LYS A 143 14.75 -7.17 0.89
CA LYS A 143 13.35 -7.62 0.91
C LYS A 143 13.24 -9.10 1.24
N SER A 144 12.32 -9.44 2.14
CA SER A 144 12.07 -10.84 2.47
C SER A 144 11.45 -11.57 1.27
N PHE A 145 11.77 -12.86 1.09
CA PHE A 145 11.09 -13.72 0.11
C PHE A 145 9.56 -13.74 0.30
N HIS A 146 9.08 -13.49 1.52
CA HIS A 146 7.65 -13.31 1.79
C HIS A 146 7.07 -12.06 1.12
N GLU A 147 7.81 -10.95 1.16
CA GLU A 147 7.42 -9.66 0.58
C GLU A 147 7.39 -9.73 -0.95
N GLU A 148 8.43 -10.31 -1.55
CA GLU A 148 8.49 -10.55 -3.01
C GLU A 148 7.32 -11.44 -3.48
N MET A 149 6.94 -12.44 -2.68
CA MET A 149 5.79 -13.30 -2.97
C MET A 149 4.44 -12.57 -2.88
N LEU A 150 4.30 -11.61 -1.95
CA LEU A 150 3.12 -10.75 -1.86
C LEU A 150 3.05 -9.79 -3.05
N GLU A 151 4.14 -9.11 -3.39
CA GLU A 151 4.22 -8.20 -4.54
C GLU A 151 3.90 -8.92 -5.86
N ARG A 152 4.46 -10.12 -6.05
CA ARG A 152 4.17 -10.96 -7.23
C ARG A 152 2.69 -11.35 -7.31
N ARG A 153 2.08 -11.76 -6.20
CA ARG A 153 0.63 -12.10 -6.17
C ARG A 153 -0.24 -10.88 -6.50
N ALA A 154 0.05 -9.73 -5.92
CA ALA A 154 -0.69 -8.49 -6.20
C ALA A 154 -0.60 -8.10 -7.68
N GLN A 155 0.58 -8.24 -8.31
CA GLN A 155 0.76 -8.02 -9.74
C GLN A 155 -0.03 -9.03 -10.59
N GLU A 156 0.00 -10.32 -10.25
CA GLU A 156 -0.79 -11.35 -10.95
C GLU A 156 -2.31 -11.09 -10.85
N GLU A 157 -2.81 -10.73 -9.67
CA GLU A 157 -4.23 -10.41 -9.45
C GLU A 157 -4.64 -9.14 -10.21
N GLN A 158 -3.80 -8.09 -10.20
CA GLN A 158 -4.04 -6.87 -10.96
C GLN A 158 -4.04 -7.10 -12.48
N GLN A 159 -3.13 -7.94 -12.99
CA GLN A 159 -3.10 -8.34 -14.39
C GLN A 159 -4.35 -9.14 -14.80
N ARG A 160 -4.77 -10.11 -13.97
CA ARG A 160 -6.00 -10.88 -14.20
C ARG A 160 -7.25 -9.99 -14.22
N LEU A 161 -7.33 -9.01 -13.31
CA LEU A 161 -8.43 -8.04 -13.28
C LEU A 161 -8.45 -7.14 -14.53
N LEU A 162 -7.29 -6.69 -14.99
CA LEU A 162 -7.15 -5.95 -16.25
C LEU A 162 -7.53 -6.78 -17.49
N GLU A 163 -7.18 -8.07 -17.51
CA GLU A 163 -7.54 -8.97 -18.61
C GLU A 163 -9.05 -9.29 -18.61
N ALA A 164 -9.64 -9.55 -17.44
CA ALA A 164 -11.07 -9.76 -17.28
C ALA A 164 -11.87 -8.53 -17.73
N LYS A 165 -11.49 -7.33 -17.26
CA LYS A 165 -12.14 -6.07 -17.66
C LYS A 165 -12.04 -5.81 -19.17
N ARG A 166 -10.90 -6.13 -19.81
CA ARG A 166 -10.75 -6.02 -21.27
C ARG A 166 -11.67 -6.99 -22.03
N LYS A 167 -11.86 -8.21 -21.52
CA LYS A 167 -12.80 -9.19 -22.08
C LYS A 167 -14.24 -8.72 -21.93
N GLU A 168 -14.65 -8.24 -20.75
CA GLU A 168 -15.97 -7.64 -20.52
C GLU A 168 -16.23 -6.43 -21.43
N GLU A 169 -15.26 -5.52 -21.59
CA GLU A 169 -15.36 -4.37 -22.50
C GLU A 169 -15.45 -4.77 -23.98
N GLN A 170 -14.84 -5.90 -24.38
CA GLN A 170 -14.96 -6.45 -25.72
C GLN A 170 -16.33 -7.13 -25.93
N GLU A 171 -16.75 -8.01 -25.02
CA GLU A 171 -18.04 -8.70 -25.07
C GLU A 171 -19.21 -7.70 -25.10
N GLN A 172 -19.16 -6.65 -24.27
CA GLN A 172 -20.16 -5.57 -24.29
C GLN A 172 -20.20 -4.86 -25.64
N ARG A 173 -19.03 -4.61 -26.27
CA ARG A 173 -18.96 -3.96 -27.60
C ARG A 173 -19.55 -4.84 -28.70
N GLU A 174 -19.27 -6.14 -28.66
CA GLU A 174 -19.81 -7.12 -29.62
C GLU A 174 -21.34 -7.28 -29.46
N ILE A 175 -21.84 -7.35 -28.22
CA ILE A 175 -23.28 -7.38 -27.91
C ILE A 175 -23.98 -6.10 -28.39
N LEU A 176 -23.41 -4.92 -28.14
CA LEU A 176 -23.97 -3.65 -28.59
C LEU A 176 -24.04 -3.55 -30.12
N HIS A 177 -22.99 -4.02 -30.82
CA HIS A 177 -22.94 -4.06 -32.28
C HIS A 177 -24.01 -5.01 -32.87
N GLU A 178 -24.18 -6.20 -32.28
CA GLU A 178 -25.23 -7.14 -32.70
C GLU A 178 -26.65 -6.59 -32.46
N ILE A 179 -26.87 -5.90 -31.33
CA ILE A 179 -28.15 -5.22 -31.04
C ILE A 179 -28.41 -4.09 -32.05
N GLN A 180 -27.40 -3.34 -32.46
CA GLN A 180 -27.55 -2.29 -33.48
C GLN A 180 -27.90 -2.91 -34.84
N ARG A 181 -27.15 -3.92 -35.29
CA ARG A 181 -27.41 -4.63 -36.56
C ARG A 181 -28.86 -5.11 -36.67
N ARG A 182 -29.36 -5.84 -35.66
CA ARG A 182 -30.75 -6.33 -35.64
C ARG A 182 -31.78 -5.20 -35.60
N LYS A 183 -31.49 -4.08 -34.92
CA LYS A 183 -32.38 -2.90 -34.94
C LYS A 183 -32.48 -2.26 -36.33
N GLU A 184 -31.38 -2.26 -37.08
CA GLU A 184 -31.34 -1.74 -38.45
C GLU A 184 -32.08 -2.69 -39.41
N GLU A 185 -31.81 -3.99 -39.38
CA GLU A 185 -32.54 -5.03 -40.13
C GLU A 185 -34.07 -4.93 -39.91
N ILE A 186 -34.52 -4.87 -38.65
CA ILE A 186 -35.95 -4.75 -38.29
C ILE A 186 -36.54 -3.42 -38.75
N LYS A 187 -35.75 -2.34 -38.77
CA LYS A 187 -36.17 -1.01 -39.23
C LYS A 187 -36.35 -0.97 -40.75
N GLU A 188 -35.50 -1.65 -41.51
CA GLU A 188 -35.63 -1.78 -42.96
C GLU A 188 -36.79 -2.72 -43.34
N GLU A 189 -36.94 -3.85 -42.66
CA GLU A 189 -38.07 -4.77 -42.91
C GLU A 189 -39.42 -4.09 -42.64
N LYS A 190 -39.52 -3.29 -41.57
CA LYS A 190 -40.70 -2.45 -41.27
C LYS A 190 -40.96 -1.40 -42.35
N LYS A 191 -39.92 -0.67 -42.80
CA LYS A 191 -40.05 0.28 -43.93
C LYS A 191 -40.59 -0.42 -45.18
N ARG A 192 -40.01 -1.57 -45.55
CA ARG A 192 -40.41 -2.33 -46.74
C ARG A 192 -41.86 -2.81 -46.66
N LYS A 193 -42.31 -3.30 -45.49
CA LYS A 193 -43.70 -3.72 -45.25
C LYS A 193 -44.67 -2.54 -45.34
N GLU A 194 -44.32 -1.37 -44.81
CA GLU A 194 -45.18 -0.20 -44.87
C GLU A 194 -45.25 0.40 -46.29
N MET A 195 -44.14 0.43 -47.05
CA MET A 195 -44.15 0.84 -48.46
C MET A 195 -45.03 -0.06 -49.33
N ALA A 196 -44.90 -1.39 -49.20
CA ALA A 196 -45.73 -2.35 -49.93
C ALA A 196 -47.22 -2.28 -49.54
N LYS A 197 -47.52 -1.86 -48.30
CA LYS A 197 -48.89 -1.59 -47.83
C LYS A 197 -49.45 -0.29 -48.42
N GLN A 198 -48.63 0.76 -48.51
CA GLN A 198 -48.97 2.03 -49.16
C GLN A 198 -49.30 1.80 -50.65
N GLU A 199 -48.39 1.15 -51.38
CA GLU A 199 -48.54 0.75 -52.79
C GLU A 199 -49.82 -0.08 -53.03
N ARG A 200 -50.11 -1.04 -52.15
CA ARG A 200 -51.32 -1.88 -52.28
C ARG A 200 -52.62 -1.12 -52.00
N LEU A 201 -52.59 -0.08 -51.18
CA LEU A 201 -53.73 0.83 -50.98
C LEU A 201 -53.90 1.78 -52.19
N GLU A 202 -52.79 2.23 -52.77
CA GLU A 202 -52.78 3.08 -53.97
C GLU A 202 -53.34 2.35 -55.20
N ILE A 203 -52.85 1.13 -55.49
CA ILE A 203 -53.41 0.25 -56.54
C ILE A 203 -54.91 -0.01 -56.33
N ALA A 204 -55.33 -0.23 -55.08
CA ALA A 204 -56.74 -0.41 -54.75
C ALA A 204 -57.57 0.88 -54.97
N SER A 205 -57.01 2.07 -54.75
CA SER A 205 -57.70 3.34 -55.03
C SER A 205 -57.88 3.59 -56.53
N PHE A 206 -56.87 3.33 -57.36
CA PHE A 206 -56.97 3.43 -58.82
C PHE A 206 -57.99 2.44 -59.40
N SER A 207 -58.01 1.20 -58.91
CA SER A 207 -58.98 0.18 -59.36
C SER A 207 -60.45 0.52 -59.11
N ASN A 208 -60.75 1.50 -58.26
CA ASN A 208 -62.14 1.89 -57.93
C ASN A 208 -62.73 2.97 -58.86
N GLN A 209 -61.99 3.46 -59.86
CA GLN A 209 -62.57 4.39 -60.87
C GLN A 209 -63.20 3.67 -62.08
N ASP A 210 -62.82 2.42 -62.38
CA ASP A 210 -63.08 1.80 -63.68
C ASP A 210 -64.34 0.90 -63.75
N HIS A 211 -65.11 0.78 -62.66
CA HIS A 211 -66.28 -0.12 -62.57
C HIS A 211 -67.57 0.57 -62.11
N THR A 212 -68.22 1.27 -63.05
CA THR A 212 -69.56 1.86 -62.87
C THR A 212 -70.58 1.38 -63.92
N SER A 213 -70.81 0.06 -64.04
CA SER A 213 -72.00 -0.42 -64.77
C SER A 213 -72.53 -1.84 -64.50
N ARG A 214 -73.87 -1.86 -64.31
CA ARG A 214 -74.86 -2.91 -64.67
C ARG A 214 -75.00 -4.16 -63.79
N LYS A 215 -76.10 -4.90 -64.07
CA LYS A 215 -76.84 -5.85 -63.20
C LYS A 215 -76.95 -7.25 -63.87
N ASP A 216 -76.91 -8.31 -63.05
CA ASP A 216 -77.98 -9.32 -62.76
C ASP A 216 -78.91 -9.87 -63.90
N PRO A 217 -79.60 -11.05 -63.81
CA PRO A 217 -79.50 -12.23 -62.90
C PRO A 217 -79.52 -13.65 -63.59
N GLY A 218 -79.12 -14.71 -62.84
CA GLY A 218 -79.63 -16.11 -62.95
C GLY A 218 -79.09 -17.04 -64.08
N GLY A 219 -79.12 -18.39 -63.97
CA GLY A 219 -79.40 -19.27 -62.80
C GLY A 219 -79.51 -20.80 -63.14
N HIS A 220 -79.27 -21.68 -62.14
CA HIS A 220 -79.42 -23.17 -62.14
C HIS A 220 -78.45 -23.99 -63.04
N ARG A 221 -77.99 -25.22 -62.73
CA ARG A 221 -77.98 -26.19 -61.58
C ARG A 221 -76.74 -27.13 -61.82
N THR A 222 -76.25 -28.10 -61.03
CA THR A 222 -76.65 -28.98 -59.89
C THR A 222 -75.32 -29.46 -59.21
N ALA A 223 -75.13 -30.36 -58.21
CA ALA A 223 -75.93 -31.28 -57.36
C ALA A 223 -75.24 -31.50 -55.97
N VAL A 224 -75.30 -32.72 -55.41
CA VAL A 224 -74.85 -33.19 -54.05
C VAL A 224 -74.68 -34.74 -54.09
N PRO A 225 -74.25 -35.50 -53.03
CA PRO A 225 -74.03 -35.20 -51.59
C PRO A 225 -72.60 -35.63 -51.10
N HIS A 226 -72.21 -35.94 -49.84
CA HIS A 226 -72.88 -36.01 -48.51
C HIS A 226 -71.88 -35.90 -47.33
N GLY A 227 -72.24 -35.19 -46.23
CA GLY A 227 -71.66 -35.35 -44.86
C GLY A 227 -70.26 -34.76 -44.59
N GLY A 228 -69.89 -34.39 -43.35
CA GLY A 228 -70.65 -34.32 -42.10
C GLY A 228 -69.83 -33.73 -40.94
N SER A 229 -70.47 -32.98 -40.03
CA SER A 229 -69.92 -32.32 -38.80
C SER A 229 -70.42 -33.11 -37.55
N PRO A 230 -70.16 -32.77 -36.24
CA PRO A 230 -69.55 -31.55 -35.66
C PRO A 230 -68.71 -31.67 -34.34
N ASP A 231 -68.26 -30.50 -33.84
CA ASP A 231 -68.15 -29.98 -32.44
C ASP A 231 -67.37 -30.62 -31.26
N PHE A 232 -66.35 -29.86 -30.81
CA PHE A 232 -66.15 -29.28 -29.45
C PHE A 232 -65.68 -30.12 -28.20
N VAL A 233 -65.23 -29.38 -27.17
CA VAL A 233 -64.85 -29.75 -25.77
C VAL A 233 -63.47 -30.43 -25.49
N GLY A 234 -62.50 -29.63 -25.02
CA GLY A 234 -62.11 -29.55 -23.58
C GLY A 234 -61.19 -30.59 -22.89
N ASN A 235 -60.11 -30.07 -22.26
CA ASN A 235 -59.38 -30.52 -21.06
C ASN A 235 -58.87 -31.98 -20.89
N GLY A 236 -57.57 -32.12 -20.56
CA GLY A 236 -56.98 -33.32 -19.94
C GLY A 236 -55.55 -33.10 -19.43
N ARG A 237 -55.19 -33.69 -18.28
CA ARG A 237 -53.82 -33.71 -17.68
C ARG A 237 -53.35 -35.17 -17.49
N HIS A 238 -52.18 -35.32 -16.87
CA HIS A 238 -51.52 -36.57 -16.41
C HIS A 238 -50.68 -37.27 -17.49
N ARG A 239 -49.38 -37.62 -17.34
CA ARG A 239 -48.43 -37.85 -16.21
C ARG A 239 -48.29 -39.31 -15.76
N THR A 240 -47.23 -39.96 -16.24
CA THR A 240 -46.54 -41.14 -15.67
C THR A 240 -45.04 -40.75 -15.53
N ASN A 241 -44.23 -41.16 -14.56
CA ASN A 241 -43.90 -42.47 -13.96
C ASN A 241 -43.27 -43.49 -14.94
N SER A 242 -42.15 -44.17 -14.62
CA SER A 242 -41.18 -43.98 -13.53
C SER A 242 -39.91 -44.84 -13.73
N SER A 243 -38.87 -44.57 -12.92
CA SER A 243 -37.91 -45.57 -12.37
C SER A 243 -37.10 -46.48 -13.32
N GLY A 244 -35.79 -46.22 -13.41
CA GLY A 244 -34.74 -47.21 -13.70
C GLY A 244 -33.49 -46.93 -12.85
N ARG A 245 -32.94 -47.94 -12.16
CA ARG A 245 -31.83 -47.77 -11.18
C ARG A 245 -30.73 -48.82 -11.36
N SER A 246 -29.48 -48.35 -11.52
CA SER A 246 -28.24 -49.00 -11.07
C SER A 246 -27.20 -47.87 -10.83
N SER A 247 -26.43 -47.75 -9.74
CA SER A 247 -25.79 -48.71 -8.81
C SER A 247 -24.48 -49.29 -9.37
N LEU A 248 -23.30 -49.17 -8.73
CA LEU A 248 -22.86 -48.42 -7.53
C LEU A 248 -21.31 -48.45 -7.42
N ARG A 249 -20.67 -47.39 -6.88
CA ARG A 249 -19.45 -47.33 -6.02
C ARG A 249 -18.81 -45.93 -6.12
N CYS A 250 -18.65 -45.17 -5.03
CA CYS A 250 -17.55 -45.18 -4.05
C CYS A 250 -16.22 -44.63 -4.62
N THR A 251 -15.46 -43.76 -3.95
CA THR A 251 -15.33 -43.49 -2.50
C THR A 251 -15.37 -41.99 -2.13
N ALA A 252 -15.49 -41.66 -0.83
CA ALA A 252 -15.50 -40.30 -0.30
C ALA A 252 -14.30 -40.01 0.64
N ARG A 253 -13.95 -38.73 0.83
CA ARG A 253 -13.22 -38.19 2.00
C ARG A 253 -13.71 -36.78 2.34
N LYS A 254 -13.45 -36.32 3.57
CA LYS A 254 -14.12 -35.18 4.24
C LYS A 254 -13.22 -33.96 4.47
N THR A 255 -13.79 -32.76 4.33
CA THR A 255 -13.50 -31.54 5.11
C THR A 255 -14.83 -30.75 5.19
N SER A 256 -15.62 -30.85 6.25
CA SER A 256 -15.46 -30.09 7.50
C SER A 256 -15.42 -28.57 7.29
N LEU A 257 -16.58 -27.92 7.30
CA LEU A 257 -16.70 -26.50 7.66
C LEU A 257 -16.95 -26.41 9.17
N GLN A 258 -16.27 -25.48 9.85
CA GLN A 258 -16.65 -25.04 11.19
C GLN A 258 -17.44 -23.74 11.08
N CYS A 259 -18.60 -23.69 11.72
CA CYS A 259 -19.34 -22.45 11.89
C CYS A 259 -18.78 -21.68 13.10
N PHE A 260 -18.13 -20.55 12.86
CA PHE A 260 -17.98 -19.50 13.85
C PHE A 260 -18.81 -18.31 13.43
N GLY A 261 -19.80 -17.95 14.24
CA GLY A 261 -20.43 -16.65 14.18
C GLY A 261 -20.10 -15.88 15.44
N ASN A 262 -19.79 -14.59 15.32
CA ASN A 262 -20.49 -13.61 16.13
C ASN A 262 -20.37 -12.17 15.59
N SER A 263 -21.23 -11.31 16.14
CA SER A 263 -21.04 -9.87 16.33
C SER A 263 -21.03 -8.92 15.11
N HIS A 264 -22.24 -8.43 14.83
CA HIS A 264 -22.58 -7.00 14.97
C HIS A 264 -22.01 -5.99 13.93
N TRP A 265 -22.90 -5.53 13.05
CA TRP A 265 -22.68 -4.38 12.16
C TRP A 265 -22.85 -3.05 12.90
N GLN A 266 -21.94 -2.10 12.68
CA GLN A 266 -22.22 -0.67 12.87
C GLN A 266 -21.31 0.19 11.98
N LEU A 267 -21.78 0.54 10.77
CA LEU A 267 -21.20 1.65 10.03
C LEU A 267 -21.61 2.95 10.73
N ARG A 268 -20.64 3.77 11.12
CA ARG A 268 -20.87 5.14 11.58
C ARG A 268 -20.57 6.09 10.43
N LEU A 269 -21.60 6.59 9.78
CA LEU A 269 -21.46 7.62 8.75
C LEU A 269 -21.02 8.92 9.44
N ILE A 270 -19.94 9.53 8.94
CA ILE A 270 -19.48 10.85 9.37
C ILE A 270 -20.01 11.87 8.36
N VAL A 271 -20.52 12.98 8.88
CA VAL A 271 -20.88 14.23 8.16
C VAL A 271 -19.98 15.32 8.72
#